data_AF-A0A955RZA0-F1
#
_entry.id   AF-A0A955RZA0-F1
#
_cell.length_a   1.000
_cell.length_b   1.000
_cell.length_c   1.000
_cell.angle_alpha   90.00
_cell.angle_beta   90.00
_cell.angle_gamma   90.00
#
_symmetry.space_group_name_H-M   'P 1'
#
loop_
_entity.id
_entity.type
_entity.pdbx_description
1 polymer ?
#
loop_
_entity_poly.entity_id
_entity_poly.type
_entity_poly.pdbx_seq_one_letter_code
_entity_poly.pdbx_strand_id
1 'polypeptide(L)'
;KGASNSEELETPERIPRSELERLVQQRREDLSEEREKLRREFEASVEKLYGKAVQLYRDNQFDRSLKVFQEIDYMLPDYKQVRQYIAELQNKPKNLPPPPPAVIEETIVSPAPTPSREGLYRRDLITEALDAIERGH
;
A
#
# COMPACT_ATOMS: atom_id res chain seq x y z
N LYS A 1 47.69 49.32 -19.46
CA LYS A 1 47.99 48.22 -18.51
C LYS A 1 46.66 47.53 -18.20
N GLY A 2 46.30 46.52 -18.98
CA GLY A 2 45.12 45.71 -18.72
C GLY A 2 45.56 44.46 -17.96
N ALA A 3 45.08 44.29 -16.74
CA ALA A 3 45.18 43.03 -16.03
C ALA A 3 43.81 42.36 -16.16
N SER A 4 43.68 41.50 -17.17
CA SER A 4 42.62 40.51 -17.21
C SER A 4 42.92 39.50 -16.10
N ASN A 5 42.29 39.70 -14.94
CA ASN A 5 42.20 38.64 -13.94
C ASN A 5 41.01 37.77 -14.35
N SER A 6 41.27 36.89 -15.32
CA SER A 6 40.29 35.95 -15.84
C SER A 6 39.84 35.03 -14.72
N GLU A 7 38.53 35.02 -14.52
CA GLU A 7 37.76 34.05 -13.76
C GLU A 7 38.33 32.64 -13.93
N GLU A 8 39.02 32.14 -12.90
CA GLU A 8 39.22 30.71 -12.69
C GLU A 8 37.89 30.15 -12.18
N LEU A 9 36.94 30.00 -13.11
CA LEU A 9 35.71 29.24 -12.89
C LEU A 9 36.11 27.79 -12.63
N GLU A 10 36.16 27.40 -11.36
CA GLU A 10 36.16 26.01 -10.92
C GLU A 10 35.01 25.30 -11.63
N THR A 11 35.32 24.57 -12.70
CA THR A 11 34.33 23.75 -13.40
C THR A 11 33.82 22.72 -12.41
N PRO A 12 32.49 22.61 -12.18
CA PRO A 12 31.96 21.59 -11.29
C PRO A 12 32.41 20.23 -11.82
N GLU A 13 33.08 19.48 -10.96
CA GLU A 13 33.59 18.14 -11.18
C GLU A 13 32.50 17.30 -11.87
N ARG A 14 32.66 17.04 -13.17
CA ARG A 14 31.66 16.31 -13.95
C ARG A 14 31.71 14.85 -13.50
N ILE A 15 30.73 14.45 -12.71
CA ILE A 15 30.55 13.04 -12.34
C ILE A 15 30.50 12.20 -13.64
N PRO A 16 31.35 11.19 -13.79
CA PRO A 16 31.34 10.35 -14.98
C PRO A 16 29.99 9.63 -15.11
N ARG A 17 29.50 9.49 -16.34
CA ARG A 17 28.17 8.93 -16.62
C ARG A 17 27.93 7.57 -15.95
N SER A 18 28.95 6.72 -15.89
CA SER A 18 28.89 5.41 -15.21
C SER A 18 28.69 5.51 -13.69
N GLU A 19 29.21 6.56 -13.06
CA GLU A 19 29.03 6.81 -11.62
C GLU A 19 27.65 7.41 -11.34
N LEU A 20 27.17 8.30 -12.22
CA LEU A 20 25.80 8.80 -12.17
C LEU A 20 24.77 7.65 -12.33
N GLU A 21 24.99 6.75 -13.28
CA GLU A 21 24.12 5.58 -13.49
C GLU A 21 24.10 4.66 -12.26
N ARG A 22 25.25 4.45 -11.61
CA ARG A 22 25.33 3.70 -10.34
C ARG A 22 24.57 4.39 -9.22
N LEU A 23 24.70 5.70 -9.07
CA LEU A 23 24.01 6.46 -8.03
C LEU A 23 22.49 6.44 -8.21
N VAL A 24 22.03 6.58 -9.46
CA VAL A 24 20.59 6.47 -9.79
C VAL A 24 20.07 5.07 -9.51
N GLN A 25 20.83 4.03 -9.89
CA GLN A 25 20.43 2.65 -9.64
C GLN A 25 20.34 2.36 -8.15
N GLN A 26 21.36 2.75 -7.37
CA GLN A 26 21.39 2.59 -5.93
C GLN A 26 20.21 3.32 -5.26
N ARG A 27 19.93 4.56 -5.67
CA ARG A 27 18.77 5.30 -5.16
C ARG A 27 17.45 4.61 -5.45
N ARG A 28 17.30 4.00 -6.63
CA ARG A 28 16.09 3.25 -6.98
C ARG A 28 15.94 2.00 -6.12
N GLU A 29 17.03 1.30 -5.86
CA GLU A 29 17.06 0.13 -4.97
C GLU A 29 16.68 0.53 -3.55
N ASP A 30 17.34 1.55 -2.98
CA ASP A 30 17.03 2.08 -1.64
C ASP A 30 15.54 2.46 -1.50
N LEU A 31 15.01 3.20 -2.49
CA LEU A 31 13.61 3.60 -2.51
C LEU A 31 12.66 2.40 -2.65
N SER A 32 13.06 1.38 -3.42
CA SER A 32 12.26 0.16 -3.56
C SER A 32 12.18 -0.63 -2.26
N GLU A 33 13.30 -0.74 -1.53
CA GLU A 33 13.37 -1.40 -0.23
C GLU A 33 12.54 -0.67 0.82
N GLU A 34 12.64 0.67 0.87
CA GLU A 34 11.86 1.49 1.79
C GLU A 34 10.35 1.37 1.50
N ARG A 35 9.96 1.39 0.22
CA ARG A 35 8.56 1.17 -0.20
C ARG A 35 8.06 -0.20 0.21
N GLU A 36 8.86 -1.25 0.01
CA GLU A 36 8.47 -2.61 0.39
C GLU A 36 8.31 -2.73 1.92
N LYS A 37 9.23 -2.13 2.68
CA LYS A 37 9.15 -2.12 4.14
C LYS A 37 7.87 -1.45 4.63
N LEU A 38 7.57 -0.25 4.12
CA LEU A 38 6.34 0.48 4.44
C LEU A 38 5.09 -0.33 4.08
N ARG A 39 5.09 -0.99 2.91
CA ARG A 39 4.01 -1.87 2.48
C ARG A 39 3.79 -3.02 3.47
N ARG A 40 4.86 -3.70 3.89
CA ARG A 40 4.78 -4.81 4.86
C ARG A 40 4.28 -4.35 6.23
N GLU A 41 4.76 -3.21 6.73
CA GLU A 41 4.32 -2.63 8.00
C GLU A 41 2.84 -2.22 7.97
N PHE A 42 2.39 -1.65 6.86
CA PHE A 42 0.99 -1.32 6.63
C PHE A 42 0.11 -2.58 6.58
N GLU A 43 0.50 -3.60 5.81
CA GLU A 43 -0.23 -4.87 5.73
C GLU A 43 -0.31 -5.59 7.08
N ALA A 44 0.77 -5.58 7.87
CA ALA A 44 0.78 -6.13 9.23
C ALA A 44 -0.15 -5.36 10.17
N SER A 45 -0.25 -4.04 10.02
CA SER A 45 -1.18 -3.20 10.78
C SER A 45 -2.64 -3.53 10.45
N VAL A 46 -2.95 -3.70 9.16
CA VAL A 46 -4.28 -4.11 8.69
C VAL A 46 -4.66 -5.51 9.18
N GLU A 47 -3.72 -6.46 9.16
CA GLU A 47 -3.93 -7.82 9.70
C GLU A 47 -4.31 -7.80 11.18
N LYS A 48 -3.64 -6.97 12.00
CA LYS A 48 -3.99 -6.80 13.42
C LYS A 48 -5.40 -6.26 13.60
N LEU A 49 -5.79 -5.27 12.79
CA LEU A 49 -7.14 -4.72 12.82
C LEU A 49 -8.18 -5.76 12.41
N TYR A 50 -7.88 -6.59 11.40
CA TYR A 50 -8.74 -7.67 10.97
C TYR A 50 -8.95 -8.70 12.09
N GLY A 51 -7.87 -9.16 12.73
CA GLY A 51 -7.96 -10.05 13.88
C GLY A 51 -8.81 -9.47 15.02
N LYS A 52 -8.66 -8.16 15.29
CA LYS A 52 -9.50 -7.45 16.26
C LYS A 52 -10.97 -7.38 15.83
N ALA A 53 -11.26 -7.12 14.57
CA ALA A 53 -12.63 -7.07 14.04
C ALA A 53 -13.33 -8.43 14.15
N VAL A 54 -12.63 -9.51 13.83
CA VAL A 54 -13.11 -10.89 13.99
C VAL A 54 -13.33 -11.20 15.47
N GLN A 55 -12.42 -10.80 16.37
CA GLN A 55 -12.61 -11.00 17.80
C GLN A 55 -13.87 -10.27 18.31
N LEU A 56 -14.06 -9.00 17.92
CA LEU A 56 -15.26 -8.23 18.24
C LEU A 56 -16.53 -8.89 17.72
N TYR A 57 -16.48 -9.50 16.52
CA TYR A 57 -17.59 -10.28 15.97
C TYR A 57 -17.93 -11.47 16.87
N ARG A 58 -16.91 -12.24 17.27
CA ARG A 58 -17.05 -13.41 18.16
C ARG A 58 -17.60 -13.04 19.53
N ASP A 59 -17.22 -11.87 20.03
CA ASP A 59 -17.71 -11.31 21.30
C ASP A 59 -19.11 -10.68 21.17
N ASN A 60 -19.80 -10.88 20.03
CA ASN A 60 -21.11 -10.32 19.69
C ASN A 60 -21.16 -8.77 19.70
N GLN A 61 -20.00 -8.11 19.63
CA GLN A 61 -19.88 -6.65 19.52
C GLN A 61 -20.01 -6.21 18.06
N PHE A 62 -21.14 -6.56 17.42
CA PHE A 62 -21.36 -6.41 15.99
C PHE A 62 -21.20 -4.96 15.49
N ASP A 63 -21.72 -3.97 16.23
CA ASP A 63 -21.59 -2.56 15.83
C ASP A 63 -20.14 -2.05 15.88
N ARG A 64 -19.31 -2.59 16.79
CA ARG A 64 -17.89 -2.27 16.86
C ARG A 64 -17.09 -3.01 15.80
N SER A 65 -17.40 -4.29 15.60
CA SER A 65 -16.81 -5.12 14.56
C SER A 65 -17.04 -4.50 13.17
N LEU A 66 -18.27 -4.07 12.87
CA LEU A 66 -18.64 -3.42 11.61
C LEU A 66 -17.81 -2.17 11.34
N LYS A 67 -17.64 -1.30 12.34
CA LYS A 67 -16.82 -0.09 12.20
C LYS A 67 -15.37 -0.42 11.86
N VAL A 68 -14.78 -1.41 12.52
CA VAL A 68 -13.40 -1.81 12.24
C VAL A 68 -13.28 -2.43 10.84
N PHE A 69 -14.25 -3.26 10.42
CA PHE A 69 -14.25 -3.80 9.06
C PHE A 69 -14.41 -2.71 7.99
N GLN A 70 -15.28 -1.72 8.21
CA GLN A 70 -15.41 -0.57 7.30
C GLN A 70 -14.12 0.25 7.21
N GLU A 71 -13.42 0.42 8.34
CA GLU A 71 -12.12 1.09 8.37
C GLU A 71 -11.08 0.33 7.54
N ILE A 72 -11.06 -1.01 7.64
CA ILE A 72 -10.19 -1.86 6.82
C ILE A 72 -10.55 -1.78 5.34
N ASP A 73 -11.84 -1.85 4.97
CA ASP A 73 -12.28 -1.75 3.56
C ASP A 73 -11.93 -0.38 2.96
N TYR A 74 -11.99 0.68 3.76
CA TYR A 74 -11.57 2.02 3.38
C TYR A 74 -10.05 2.09 3.20
N MET A 75 -9.25 1.47 4.06
CA MET A 75 -7.79 1.48 3.97
C MET A 75 -7.23 0.57 2.87
N LEU A 76 -7.80 -0.63 2.76
CA LEU A 76 -7.36 -1.67 1.83
C LEU A 76 -8.59 -2.34 1.23
N PRO A 77 -9.13 -1.78 0.14
CA PRO A 77 -10.25 -2.38 -0.59
C PRO A 77 -9.92 -3.81 -1.00
N ASP A 78 -10.93 -4.69 -0.97
CA ASP A 78 -10.82 -6.10 -1.35
C ASP A 78 -9.82 -6.90 -0.49
N TYR A 79 -9.52 -6.43 0.72
CA TYR A 79 -8.74 -7.19 1.69
C TYR A 79 -9.56 -8.36 2.24
N LYS A 80 -9.11 -9.59 1.92
CA LYS A 80 -9.71 -10.85 2.38
C LYS A 80 -11.24 -10.86 2.19
N GLN A 81 -11.97 -11.22 3.24
CA GLN A 81 -13.43 -11.33 3.24
C GLN A 81 -14.09 -10.12 3.92
N VAL A 82 -13.40 -9.00 4.09
CA VAL A 82 -13.90 -7.85 4.85
C VAL A 82 -15.26 -7.37 4.34
N ARG A 83 -15.48 -7.31 3.02
CA ARG A 83 -16.78 -6.95 2.44
C ARG A 83 -17.89 -7.95 2.74
N GLN A 84 -17.56 -9.24 2.83
CA GLN A 84 -18.51 -10.28 3.23
C GLN A 84 -18.91 -10.08 4.70
N TYR A 85 -17.94 -9.86 5.59
CA TYR A 85 -18.20 -9.51 6.99
C TYR A 85 -19.08 -8.26 7.13
N ILE A 86 -18.80 -7.20 6.38
CA ILE A 86 -19.61 -5.97 6.38
C ILE A 86 -21.05 -6.28 5.93
N ALA A 87 -21.23 -6.99 4.82
CA ALA A 87 -22.54 -7.34 4.29
C ALA A 87 -23.34 -8.22 5.27
N GLU A 88 -22.69 -9.18 5.92
CA GLU A 88 -23.29 -10.03 6.94
C GLU A 88 -23.72 -9.23 8.18
N LEU A 89 -22.84 -8.37 8.68
CA LEU A 89 -23.10 -7.50 9.83
C LEU A 89 -24.22 -6.48 9.57
N GLN A 90 -24.33 -5.99 8.34
CA GLN A 90 -25.39 -5.07 7.93
C GLN A 90 -26.74 -5.77 7.75
N ASN A 91 -26.76 -7.04 7.31
CA ASN A 91 -27.98 -7.79 7.04
C ASN A 91 -28.59 -8.52 8.24
N LYS A 92 -28.07 -8.35 9.48
CA LYS A 92 -28.53 -8.94 10.76
C LYS A 92 -29.67 -9.98 10.65
N PRO A 93 -29.34 -11.28 10.77
CA PRO A 93 -30.00 -12.10 11.77
C PRO A 93 -28.99 -12.50 12.85
N LYS A 94 -29.41 -12.35 14.12
CA LYS A 94 -28.59 -12.33 15.36
C LYS A 94 -27.87 -13.66 15.71
N ASN A 95 -27.53 -14.54 14.78
CA ASN A 95 -27.10 -15.91 15.14
C ASN A 95 -26.28 -16.68 14.09
N LEU A 96 -25.21 -16.09 13.52
CA LEU A 96 -24.36 -16.81 12.56
C LEU A 96 -22.87 -16.84 12.98
N PRO A 97 -22.20 -18.01 12.93
CA PRO A 97 -20.78 -18.12 13.26
C PRO A 97 -19.93 -17.26 12.30
N PRO A 98 -18.79 -16.71 12.77
CA PRO A 98 -17.90 -15.94 11.91
C PRO A 98 -17.45 -16.80 10.72
N PRO A 99 -17.38 -16.25 9.50
CA PRO A 99 -16.81 -16.99 8.38
C PRO A 99 -15.36 -17.36 8.72
N PRO A 100 -14.89 -18.54 8.30
CA PRO A 100 -13.56 -19.02 8.65
C PRO A 100 -12.52 -17.97 8.25
N PRO A 101 -11.59 -17.59 9.15
CA PRO A 101 -10.50 -16.69 8.76
C PRO A 101 -9.81 -17.36 7.57
N ALA A 102 -9.82 -16.69 6.41
CA ALA A 102 -9.27 -17.22 5.17
C ALA A 102 -7.90 -17.82 5.48
N VAL A 103 -7.85 -19.16 5.50
CA VAL A 103 -6.60 -19.89 5.64
C VAL A 103 -5.81 -19.52 4.40
N ILE A 104 -4.65 -18.92 4.60
CA ILE A 104 -3.72 -18.61 3.52
C ILE A 104 -3.10 -19.95 3.13
N GLU A 105 -3.89 -20.86 2.57
CA GLU A 105 -3.34 -22.02 1.89
C GLU A 105 -2.76 -21.50 0.58
N GLU A 106 -1.45 -21.63 0.44
CA GLU A 106 -0.74 -21.63 -0.84
C GLU A 106 -1.39 -22.70 -1.74
N THR A 107 -2.49 -22.36 -2.39
CA THR A 107 -3.05 -23.16 -3.48
C THR A 107 -3.39 -22.22 -4.62
N ILE A 108 -2.37 -22.08 -5.45
CA ILE A 108 -2.42 -21.81 -6.88
C ILE A 108 -3.67 -22.46 -7.48
N VAL A 109 -4.74 -21.71 -7.76
CA VAL A 109 -5.68 -21.98 -8.87
C VAL A 109 -6.52 -20.74 -9.14
N SER A 110 -6.38 -20.26 -10.37
CA SER A 110 -7.21 -19.26 -11.05
C SER A 110 -8.69 -19.63 -11.01
N PRO A 111 -9.60 -18.65 -10.93
CA PRO A 111 -10.46 -18.49 -12.10
C PRO A 111 -10.71 -17.03 -12.49
N ALA A 112 -10.45 -16.77 -13.78
CA ALA A 112 -11.09 -15.83 -14.71
C ALA A 112 -11.30 -14.34 -14.33
N PRO A 113 -10.99 -13.41 -15.26
CA PRO A 113 -11.17 -11.98 -15.06
C PRO A 113 -12.63 -11.58 -15.34
N THR A 114 -13.25 -10.84 -14.42
CA THR A 114 -14.39 -9.97 -14.77
C THR A 114 -14.02 -8.52 -14.48
N PRO A 115 -14.17 -7.61 -15.45
CA PRO A 115 -13.83 -6.21 -15.29
C PRO A 115 -15.03 -5.47 -14.70
N SER A 116 -14.99 -5.17 -13.41
CA SER A 116 -15.84 -4.12 -12.82
C SER A 116 -14.96 -2.95 -12.41
N ARG A 117 -14.78 -2.12 -13.42
CA ARG A 117 -14.22 -0.78 -13.44
C ARG A 117 -14.97 0.11 -12.45
N GLU A 118 -14.41 0.31 -11.25
CA GLU A 118 -14.55 1.52 -10.38
C GLU A 118 -13.94 1.30 -8.96
N GLY A 119 -12.75 0.69 -8.88
CA GLY A 119 -12.04 0.45 -7.60
C GLY A 119 -10.59 0.91 -7.55
N LEU A 120 -10.12 1.68 -8.56
CA LEU A 120 -8.70 1.99 -8.79
C LEU A 120 -8.16 3.23 -8.04
N TYR A 121 -8.62 3.53 -6.82
CA TYR A 121 -8.30 4.86 -6.25
C TYR A 121 -7.80 4.87 -4.80
N ARG A 122 -7.01 3.88 -4.36
CA ARG A 122 -6.18 4.04 -3.14
C ARG A 122 -4.78 3.47 -3.23
N ARG A 123 -4.63 2.29 -3.82
CA ARG A 123 -3.30 1.71 -4.08
C ARG A 123 -2.51 2.50 -5.12
N ASP A 124 -3.20 3.07 -6.10
CA ASP A 124 -2.56 3.91 -7.12
C ASP A 124 -2.32 5.34 -6.64
N LEU A 125 -3.13 5.90 -5.73
CA LEU A 125 -2.91 7.27 -5.24
C LEU A 125 -1.62 7.43 -4.42
N ILE A 126 -1.21 6.42 -3.64
CA ILE A 126 0.06 6.48 -2.91
C ILE A 126 1.23 6.34 -3.88
N THR A 127 1.10 5.47 -4.88
CA THR A 127 2.17 5.24 -5.87
C THR A 127 2.29 6.41 -6.85
N GLU A 128 1.17 6.98 -7.29
CA GLU A 128 1.07 8.13 -8.20
C GLU A 128 1.41 9.45 -7.49
N ALA A 129 1.03 9.65 -6.22
CA ALA A 129 1.47 10.83 -5.46
C ALA A 129 2.99 10.83 -5.21
N LEU A 130 3.61 9.65 -5.06
CA LEU A 130 5.06 9.52 -4.91
C LEU A 130 5.79 9.67 -6.26
N ASP A 131 5.21 9.19 -7.36
CA ASP A 131 5.77 9.30 -8.71
C ASP A 131 5.56 10.71 -9.33
N ALA A 132 4.50 11.43 -8.94
CA ALA A 132 4.23 12.80 -9.37
C ALA A 132 5.25 13.81 -8.82
N ILE A 133 5.85 13.53 -7.65
CA ILE A 133 6.96 14.34 -7.10
C ILE A 133 8.24 14.13 -7.93
N GLU A 134 8.41 12.96 -8.55
CA GLU A 134 9.60 12.60 -9.35
C GLU A 134 9.51 13.12 -10.80
N ARG A 135 8.32 13.49 -11.29
CA ARG A 135 8.11 14.00 -12.67
C ARG A 135 7.99 15.52 -12.81
N GLY A 136 8.08 16.31 -11.74
CA GLY A 136 8.01 17.76 -11.91
C GLY A 136 8.24 18.61 -10.66
N HIS A 137 9.50 18.98 -10.43
CA HIS A 137 9.93 20.37 -10.45
C HIS A 137 11.44 20.50 -10.68
#